data_AF-A0A0H2RUL1-F1
#
_entry.id   AF-A0A0H2RUL1-F1
#
_cell.length_a   1.000
_cell.length_b   1.000
_cell.length_c   1.000
_cell.angle_alpha   90.00
_cell.angle_beta   90.00
_cell.angle_gamma   90.00
#
_symmetry.space_group_name_H-M   'P 1'
#
loop_
_entity.id
_entity.type
_entity.pdbx_description
1 polymer ?
#
loop_
_entity_poly.entity_id
_entity_poly.type
_entity_poly.pdbx_seq_one_letter_code
_entity_poly.pdbx_strand_id
1 'polypeptide(L)'
;MTLSKDVLQSFREYPFDEDAEFQAGLSEILGARTQSGAEAGQTNVGDIIGQAKAYYFSSKCGIPFSWEEYLQQTQDEPHNNLQPSKAATGETDLVSNELSFAQISALIESGETHLIPNNEIIPGGVNIASPSQSKVNSARKPWEKAPEPEQSQ
;
A
#
# COMPACT_ATOMS: atom_id res chain seq x y z
N MET A 1 -3.18 10.68 25.62
CA MET A 1 -3.83 11.85 24.98
C MET A 1 -3.94 11.50 23.52
N THR A 2 -5.14 11.33 22.96
CA THR A 2 -5.29 10.80 21.59
C THR A 2 -4.73 11.78 20.58
N LEU A 3 -3.77 11.34 19.77
CA LEU A 3 -3.25 12.11 18.66
C LEU A 3 -4.39 12.35 17.66
N SER A 4 -4.62 13.60 17.28
CA SER A 4 -5.71 13.93 16.35
C SER A 4 -5.34 13.48 14.93
N LYS A 5 -6.31 12.92 14.19
CA LYS A 5 -6.10 12.50 12.78
C LYS A 5 -5.57 13.64 11.90
N ASP A 6 -5.96 14.88 12.20
CA ASP A 6 -5.47 16.11 11.56
C ASP A 6 -3.96 16.33 11.72
N VAL A 7 -3.43 16.09 12.93
CA VAL A 7 -2.00 16.21 13.25
C VAL A 7 -1.20 15.13 12.51
N LEU A 8 -1.73 13.91 12.46
CA LEU A 8 -1.12 12.80 11.71
C LEU A 8 -1.08 13.07 10.21
N GLN A 9 -2.17 13.59 9.66
CA GLN A 9 -2.23 13.95 8.25
C GLN A 9 -1.22 15.06 7.93
N SER A 10 -1.18 16.10 8.77
CA SER A 10 -0.21 17.20 8.63
C SER A 10 1.23 16.70 8.73
N PHE A 11 1.52 15.76 9.63
CA PHE A 11 2.83 15.12 9.73
C PHE A 11 3.20 14.34 8.45
N ARG A 12 2.25 13.62 7.85
CA ARG A 12 2.49 12.83 6.62
C ARG A 12 2.66 13.70 5.38
N GLU A 13 1.98 14.84 5.34
CA GLU A 13 2.02 15.78 4.21
C GLU A 13 3.21 16.75 4.30
N TYR A 14 3.87 16.83 5.46
CA TYR A 14 5.01 17.70 5.66
C TYR A 14 6.24 17.28 4.83
N PRO A 15 6.82 18.17 3.99
CA PRO A 15 7.95 17.85 3.13
C PRO A 15 9.27 17.92 3.89
N PHE A 16 9.55 16.92 4.74
CA PHE A 16 10.81 16.84 5.50
C PHE A 16 12.07 16.82 4.62
N ASP A 17 11.96 16.43 3.36
CA ASP A 17 13.09 16.40 2.42
C ASP A 17 13.46 17.78 1.89
N GLU A 18 12.50 18.71 1.83
CA GLU A 18 12.71 20.08 1.34
C GLU A 18 13.12 21.05 2.45
N ASP A 19 12.96 20.65 3.72
CA ASP A 19 13.29 21.47 4.89
C ASP A 19 14.79 21.42 5.23
N ALA A 20 15.51 22.49 4.88
CA ALA A 20 16.94 22.60 5.12
C ALA A 20 17.32 22.63 6.60
N GLU A 21 16.49 23.20 7.48
CA GLU A 21 16.76 23.25 8.93
C GLU A 21 16.70 21.84 9.51
N PHE A 22 15.68 21.07 9.12
CA PHE A 22 15.53 19.68 9.52
C PHE A 22 16.67 18.80 8.99
N GLN A 23 17.00 18.90 7.70
CA GLN A 23 18.06 18.11 7.07
C GLN A 23 19.44 18.38 7.68
N ALA A 24 19.73 19.64 7.99
CA ALA A 24 20.97 20.02 8.68
C ALA A 24 21.05 19.38 10.07
N GLY A 25 19.98 19.47 10.88
CA GLY A 25 19.94 18.86 12.20
C GLY A 25 20.02 17.32 12.16
N LEU A 26 19.34 16.69 11.20
CA LEU A 26 19.39 15.24 11.02
C LEU A 26 20.80 14.75 10.63
N SER A 27 21.47 15.51 9.75
CA SER A 27 22.85 15.21 9.33
C SER A 27 23.84 15.32 10.49
N GLU A 28 23.64 16.27 11.40
CA GLU A 28 24.46 16.40 12.62
C GLU A 28 24.25 15.21 13.56
N ILE A 29 23.00 14.80 13.80
CA ILE A 29 22.67 13.65 14.64
C ILE A 29 23.27 12.36 14.06
N LEU A 30 23.16 12.16 12.74
CA LEU A 30 23.68 10.99 12.06
C LEU A 30 25.22 11.00 11.97
N GLY A 31 25.81 12.17 11.78
CA GLY A 31 27.25 12.39 11.78
C GLY A 31 27.88 12.10 13.14
N ALA A 32 27.30 12.63 14.23
CA ALA A 32 27.75 12.39 15.60
C ALA A 32 27.73 10.90 15.97
N ARG A 33 26.73 10.15 15.49
CA ARG A 33 26.65 8.69 15.68
C ARG A 33 27.78 7.95 14.98
N THR A 34 28.05 8.33 13.73
CA THR A 34 29.14 7.74 12.93
C THR A 34 30.49 8.00 13.58
N GLN A 35 30.68 9.18 14.15
CA GLN A 35 31.90 9.56 14.88
C GLN A 35 32.05 8.86 16.23
N SER A 36 30.94 8.61 16.92
CA SER A 36 30.95 7.96 18.25
C SER A 36 31.18 6.45 18.18
N GLY A 37 31.32 5.86 16.98
CA GLY A 37 31.56 4.42 16.81
C GLY A 37 30.44 3.54 17.35
N ALA A 38 29.24 4.10 17.55
CA ALA A 38 28.06 3.40 18.05
C ALA A 38 27.51 2.48 16.96
N GLU A 39 28.19 1.35 16.79
CA GLU A 39 27.80 0.23 15.95
C GLU A 39 26.36 -0.22 16.29
N ALA A 40 25.48 -0.09 15.28
CA ALA A 40 24.31 -0.89 14.88
C ALA A 40 23.49 -1.75 15.88
N GLY A 41 23.70 -1.69 17.19
CA GLY A 41 23.18 -2.68 18.14
C GLY A 41 21.84 -2.33 18.80
N GLN A 42 21.44 -1.06 18.86
CA GLN A 42 20.28 -0.65 19.66
C GLN A 42 19.15 0.07 18.88
N THR A 43 19.47 0.79 17.80
CA THR A 43 18.49 1.65 17.09
C THR A 43 18.81 1.73 15.61
N ASN A 44 17.88 1.33 14.75
CA ASN A 44 18.04 1.43 13.31
C ASN A 44 18.12 2.91 12.88
N VAL A 45 18.86 3.21 11.80
CA VAL A 45 18.93 4.58 11.25
C VAL A 45 17.52 5.09 10.91
N GLY A 46 16.64 4.23 10.40
CA GLY A 46 15.24 4.58 10.14
C GLY A 46 14.45 4.98 11.38
N ASP A 47 14.72 4.37 12.53
CA ASP A 47 14.04 4.69 13.78
C ASP A 47 14.47 6.05 14.33
N ILE A 48 15.77 6.36 14.21
CA ILE A 48 16.33 7.67 14.55
C ILE A 48 15.72 8.76 13.66
N ILE A 49 15.61 8.50 12.35
CA ILE A 49 14.97 9.44 11.42
C ILE A 49 13.51 9.66 11.81
N GLY A 50 12.77 8.60 12.14
CA GLY A 50 11.38 8.69 12.60
C GLY A 50 11.25 9.51 13.87
N GLN A 51 12.11 9.25 14.86
CA GLN A 51 12.13 9.98 16.13
C GLN A 51 12.51 11.45 15.93
N ALA A 52 13.47 11.75 15.06
CA ALA A 52 13.86 13.13 14.74
C ALA A 52 12.72 13.87 14.04
N LYS A 53 12.03 13.25 13.08
CA LYS A 53 10.84 13.83 12.42
C LYS A 53 9.75 14.14 13.43
N ALA A 54 9.47 13.19 14.32
CA ALA A 54 8.47 13.34 15.37
C ALA A 54 8.80 14.51 16.31
N TYR A 55 10.04 14.57 16.77
CA TYR A 55 10.52 15.64 17.66
C TYR A 55 10.46 17.02 17.00
N TYR A 56 10.89 17.12 15.75
CA TYR A 56 10.88 18.38 15.01
C TYR A 56 9.45 18.90 14.80
N PHE A 57 8.55 18.01 14.38
CA PHE A 57 7.15 18.35 14.17
C PHE A 57 6.43 18.72 15.47
N SER A 58 6.67 17.97 16.55
CA SER A 58 6.20 18.27 17.91
C SER A 58 6.63 19.66 18.36
N SER A 59 7.91 20.01 18.13
CA SER A 59 8.49 21.30 18.50
C SER A 59 7.94 22.46 17.65
N LYS A 60 7.68 22.25 16.36
CA LYS A 60 7.10 23.27 15.46
C LYS A 60 5.62 23.53 15.73
N CYS A 61 4.83 22.49 15.98
CA CYS A 61 3.40 22.61 16.22
C CYS A 61 3.04 22.90 17.69
N GLY A 62 3.97 22.67 18.62
CA GLY A 62 3.73 22.79 20.06
C GLY A 62 2.80 21.70 20.61
N ILE A 63 2.69 20.56 19.92
CA ILE A 63 1.80 19.45 20.25
C ILE A 63 2.68 18.25 20.63
N PRO A 64 2.48 17.61 21.81
CA PRO A 64 3.25 16.44 22.19
C PRO A 64 2.98 15.28 21.20
N PHE A 65 3.94 15.05 20.30
CA PHE A 65 3.91 14.00 19.29
C PHE A 65 5.12 13.08 19.48
N SER A 66 4.85 11.80 19.73
CA SER A 66 5.88 10.77 19.87
C SER A 66 5.86 9.81 18.68
N TRP A 67 7.04 9.38 18.24
CA TRP A 67 7.20 8.40 17.17
C TRP A 67 6.50 7.06 17.48
N GLU A 68 6.52 6.64 18.75
CA GLU A 68 5.85 5.44 19.23
C GLU A 68 4.31 5.50 19.04
N GLU A 69 3.70 6.67 19.30
CA GLU A 69 2.25 6.87 19.10
C GLU A 69 1.88 6.82 17.61
N TYR A 70 2.76 7.34 16.73
CA TYR A 70 2.58 7.22 15.28
C TYR A 70 2.62 5.76 14.84
N LEU A 71 3.60 4.99 15.30
CA LEU A 71 3.70 3.56 14.98
C LEU A 71 2.45 2.80 15.44
N GLN A 72 2.01 3.04 16.68
CA GLN A 72 0.81 2.42 17.25
C GLN A 72 -0.44 2.73 16.41
N GLN A 73 -0.60 3.98 15.96
CA GLN A 73 -1.73 4.39 15.13
C GLN A 73 -1.67 3.82 13.71
N THR A 74 -0.47 3.71 13.12
CA THR A 74 -0.31 3.06 11.81
C THR A 74 -0.53 1.55 11.86
N GLN A 75 -0.36 0.94 13.02
CA GLN A 75 -0.62 -0.47 13.25
C GLN A 75 -2.13 -0.75 13.45
N ASP A 76 -2.88 0.25 13.93
CA ASP A 76 -4.32 0.19 14.15
C ASP A 76 -5.15 0.69 12.93
N GLU A 77 -4.51 1.18 11.86
CA GLU A 77 -5.19 1.49 10.59
C GLU A 77 -5.40 0.19 9.79
N PRO A 78 -6.63 -0.33 9.66
CA PRO A 78 -6.90 -1.41 8.73
C PRO A 78 -6.65 -0.88 7.32
N HIS A 79 -5.72 -1.53 6.63
CA HIS A 79 -5.43 -1.45 5.20
C HIS A 79 -6.61 -0.93 4.35
N ASN A 80 -6.72 0.38 4.18
CA ASN A 80 -7.68 0.98 3.26
C ASN A 80 -7.08 2.19 2.56
N ASN A 81 -5.99 2.00 1.81
CA ASN A 81 -5.77 2.84 0.62
C ASN A 81 -4.76 2.26 -0.40
N LEU A 82 -5.02 1.05 -0.90
CA LEU A 82 -4.62 0.71 -2.26
C LEU A 82 -5.82 0.06 -2.95
N GLN A 83 -6.75 0.92 -3.37
CA GLN A 83 -7.80 0.56 -4.34
C GLN A 83 -7.13 0.02 -5.61
N PRO A 84 -7.57 -1.13 -6.10
CA PRO A 84 -8.24 -1.11 -7.39
C PRO A 84 -9.69 -1.51 -7.18
N SER A 85 -10.57 -0.59 -7.56
CA SER A 85 -12.00 -0.78 -7.69
C SER A 85 -12.36 -2.08 -8.40
N LYS A 86 -13.11 -2.97 -7.75
CA LYS A 86 -14.34 -3.57 -8.31
C LYS A 86 -15.05 -4.50 -7.31
N ALA A 87 -16.21 -4.01 -6.88
CA ALA A 87 -17.50 -4.69 -6.77
C ALA A 87 -17.60 -6.08 -6.11
N ALA A 88 -18.31 -6.04 -4.98
CA ALA A 88 -19.47 -6.87 -4.64
C ALA A 88 -19.26 -8.18 -3.85
N THR A 89 -19.75 -8.10 -2.60
CA THR A 89 -20.54 -9.12 -1.88
C THR A 89 -19.80 -10.32 -1.28
N GLY A 90 -19.73 -10.36 0.05
CA GLY A 90 -19.43 -11.60 0.79
C GLY A 90 -18.89 -11.35 2.19
N GLU A 91 -19.79 -11.18 3.15
CA GLU A 91 -19.55 -11.14 4.58
C GLU A 91 -18.97 -12.47 5.07
N THR A 92 -17.72 -12.49 5.56
CA THR A 92 -17.28 -13.33 6.69
C THR A 92 -16.11 -12.70 7.41
N ASP A 93 -16.43 -12.33 8.64
CA ASP A 93 -15.58 -12.03 9.78
C ASP A 93 -14.52 -13.13 10.03
N LEU A 94 -13.37 -12.72 10.59
CA LEU A 94 -12.32 -13.53 11.25
C LEU A 94 -11.26 -14.20 10.36
N VAL A 95 -10.11 -13.54 10.17
CA VAL A 95 -8.82 -13.86 10.84
C VAL A 95 -7.69 -13.10 10.15
N SER A 96 -7.37 -11.89 10.64
CA SER A 96 -6.05 -11.29 10.42
C SER A 96 -5.00 -12.03 11.26
N ASN A 97 -4.79 -13.32 11.00
CA ASN A 97 -3.56 -14.00 11.42
C ASN A 97 -2.53 -13.71 10.33
N GLU A 98 -1.93 -12.52 10.39
CA GLU A 98 -0.93 -12.08 9.43
C GLU A 98 0.33 -12.96 9.59
N LEU A 99 0.47 -13.96 8.72
CA LEU A 99 1.69 -14.76 8.67
C LEU A 99 2.84 -13.88 8.17
N SER A 100 4.00 -13.98 8.82
CA SER A 100 5.21 -13.29 8.35
C SER A 100 5.60 -13.75 6.95
N PHE A 101 6.23 -12.88 6.17
CA PHE A 101 6.68 -13.18 4.79
C PHE A 101 7.50 -14.47 4.69
N ALA A 102 8.38 -14.71 5.67
CA ALA A 102 9.18 -15.94 5.73
C ALA A 102 8.31 -17.20 5.91
N GLN A 103 7.24 -17.08 6.69
CA GLN A 103 6.30 -18.17 6.95
C GLN A 103 5.40 -18.44 5.75
N ILE A 104 4.95 -17.38 5.06
CA ILE A 104 4.19 -17.52 3.81
C ILE A 104 5.06 -18.22 2.75
N SER A 105 6.33 -17.82 2.62
CA SER A 105 7.26 -18.44 1.68
C SER A 105 7.46 -19.93 1.98
N ALA A 106 7.66 -20.27 3.26
CA ALA A 106 7.80 -21.66 3.69
C ALA A 106 6.54 -22.50 3.40
N LEU A 107 5.33 -21.93 3.53
CA LEU A 107 4.07 -22.61 3.20
C LEU A 107 3.93 -22.86 1.69
N ILE A 108 4.42 -21.94 0.85
CA ILE A 108 4.46 -22.12 -0.61
C ILE A 108 5.45 -23.23 -0.97
N GLU A 109 6.66 -23.21 -0.38
CA GLU A 109 7.69 -24.22 -0.63
C GLU A 109 7.26 -25.62 -0.15
N SER A 110 6.54 -25.69 0.97
CA SER A 110 6.02 -26.94 1.53
C SER A 110 4.77 -27.46 0.81
N GLY A 111 4.20 -26.68 -0.11
CA GLY A 111 2.97 -27.02 -0.85
C GLY A 111 1.70 -26.90 -0.02
N GLU A 112 1.76 -26.34 1.19
CA GLU A 112 0.62 -26.12 2.08
C GLU A 112 -0.04 -24.75 1.83
N THR A 113 -0.27 -24.43 0.55
CA THR A 113 -0.82 -23.13 0.14
C THR A 113 -2.24 -22.89 0.61
N HIS A 114 -2.98 -23.95 0.99
CA HIS A 114 -4.32 -23.87 1.55
C HIS A 114 -4.36 -23.23 2.94
N LEU A 115 -3.22 -23.17 3.65
CA LEU A 115 -3.08 -22.50 4.94
C LEU A 115 -2.78 -21.00 4.80
N ILE A 116 -2.55 -20.53 3.57
CA ILE A 116 -2.31 -19.11 3.31
C ILE A 116 -3.65 -18.36 3.46
N PRO A 117 -3.71 -17.32 4.32
CA PRO A 117 -4.93 -16.54 4.50
C PRO A 117 -5.46 -15.99 3.17
N ASN A 118 -6.78 -16.04 2.98
CA ASN A 118 -7.46 -15.57 1.76
C ASN A 118 -7.01 -16.23 0.45
N ASN A 119 -6.37 -17.40 0.50
CA ASN A 119 -6.08 -18.20 -0.69
C ASN A 119 -7.35 -18.94 -1.14
N GLU A 120 -8.36 -18.19 -1.57
CA GLU A 120 -9.62 -18.75 -2.03
C GLU A 120 -9.39 -19.67 -3.24
N ILE A 121 -10.01 -20.85 -3.15
CA ILE A 121 -10.00 -21.88 -4.18
C ILE A 121 -10.80 -21.34 -5.35
N ILE A 122 -10.14 -20.96 -6.44
CA ILE A 122 -10.84 -20.74 -7.71
C ILE A 122 -11.52 -22.06 -8.04
N PRO A 123 -12.87 -22.13 -8.09
CA PRO A 123 -13.54 -23.37 -8.41
C PRO A 123 -13.04 -23.81 -9.79
N GLY A 124 -12.50 -25.02 -9.90
CA GLY A 124 -12.00 -25.60 -11.15
C GLY A 124 -13.08 -25.84 -12.22
N GLY A 125 -14.27 -25.24 -12.04
CA GLY A 125 -15.33 -25.24 -13.02
C GLY A 125 -14.97 -24.33 -14.19
N VAL A 126 -14.85 -24.92 -15.38
CA VAL A 126 -14.89 -24.16 -16.63
C VAL A 126 -16.24 -23.44 -16.66
N ASN A 127 -16.22 -22.13 -16.96
CA ASN A 127 -17.44 -21.37 -17.18
C ASN A 127 -18.21 -21.99 -18.36
N ILE A 128 -19.24 -22.78 -18.05
CA ILE A 128 -20.11 -23.46 -19.02
C ILE A 128 -21.17 -22.54 -19.62
N ALA A 129 -21.24 -21.26 -19.21
CA ALA A 129 -22.18 -20.33 -19.79
C ALA A 129 -21.84 -20.10 -21.26
N SER A 130 -22.87 -19.97 -22.10
CA SER A 130 -22.67 -19.59 -23.50
C SER A 130 -21.96 -18.22 -23.55
N PRO A 131 -20.90 -18.06 -24.36
CA PRO A 131 -20.20 -16.79 -24.47
C PRO A 131 -21.18 -15.71 -24.92
N SER A 132 -21.06 -14.52 -24.32
CA SER A 132 -21.90 -13.39 -24.72
C SER A 132 -21.61 -13.02 -26.18
N GLN A 133 -22.66 -12.97 -27.02
CA GLN A 133 -22.51 -12.53 -28.40
C GLN A 133 -22.27 -11.02 -28.47
N SER A 134 -21.26 -10.60 -29.22
CA SER A 134 -20.97 -9.18 -29.45
C SER A 134 -22.13 -8.52 -30.19
N LYS A 135 -22.78 -7.54 -29.56
CA LYS A 135 -23.90 -6.76 -30.14
C LYS A 135 -23.45 -5.48 -30.87
N VAL A 136 -22.15 -5.37 -31.13
CA VAL A 136 -21.53 -4.18 -31.71
C VAL A 136 -21.49 -4.35 -33.22
N ASN A 137 -22.13 -3.44 -33.96
CA ASN A 137 -21.97 -3.34 -35.41
C ASN A 137 -20.49 -3.06 -35.71
N SER A 138 -19.83 -3.94 -36.48
CA SER A 138 -18.46 -3.70 -36.89
C SER A 138 -18.40 -2.38 -37.67
N ALA A 139 -17.72 -1.39 -37.09
CA ALA A 139 -17.42 -0.16 -37.78
C ALA A 139 -16.61 -0.52 -39.02
N ARG A 140 -17.16 -0.22 -40.19
CA ARG A 140 -16.51 -0.54 -41.46
C ARG A 140 -15.19 0.18 -41.51
N LYS A 141 -14.14 -0.57 -41.83
CA LYS A 141 -12.83 0.02 -42.07
C LYS A 141 -12.95 0.93 -43.29
N PRO A 142 -12.25 2.07 -43.31
CA PRO A 142 -12.42 3.08 -44.36
C PRO A 142 -12.07 2.60 -45.79
N TRP A 143 -11.52 1.40 -45.95
CA TRP A 143 -11.27 0.76 -47.25
C TRP A 143 -12.31 -0.29 -47.67
N GLU A 144 -13.35 -0.54 -46.87
CA GLU A 144 -14.50 -1.37 -47.26
C GLU A 144 -15.39 -0.61 -48.23
N LYS A 145 -15.08 -0.68 -49.53
CA LYS A 145 -15.97 -0.22 -50.61
C LYS A 145 -17.33 -0.91 -50.46
N ALA A 146 -18.42 -0.15 -50.58
CA ALA A 146 -19.77 -0.70 -50.55
C ALA A 146 -19.97 -1.72 -51.69
N PRO A 147 -20.69 -2.84 -51.48
CA PRO A 147 -21.18 -3.64 -52.60
C PRO A 147 -22.18 -2.78 -53.39
N GLU A 148 -21.86 -2.58 -54.66
CA GLU A 148 -22.71 -2.00 -55.69
C GLU A 148 -24.01 -2.83 -55.79
N PRO A 149 -25.20 -2.22 -55.81
CA PRO A 149 -26.44 -2.98 -55.96
C PRO A 149 -26.52 -3.54 -57.39
N GLU A 150 -26.32 -4.85 -57.50
CA GLU A 150 -26.64 -5.64 -58.69
C GLU A 150 -28.16 -5.58 -58.93
N GLN A 151 -28.59 -4.64 -59.77
CA GLN A 151 -29.91 -4.69 -60.40
C GLN A 151 -29.84 -5.68 -61.58
N SER A 152 -30.29 -6.91 -61.35
CA SER A 152 -30.70 -7.80 -62.42
C SER A 152 -32.08 -7.37 -62.94
N GLN A 153 -32.11 -6.97 -64.22
CA GLN A 153 -33.29 -6.99 -65.09
C GLN A 153 -33.38 -8.34 -65.80
#